data_AF-A0A316U1R2-F1
#
_entry.id   AF-A0A316U1R2-F1
#
_cell.length_a   1.000
_cell.length_b   1.000
_cell.length_c   1.000
_cell.angle_alpha   90.00
_cell.angle_beta   90.00
_cell.angle_gamma   90.00
#
_symmetry.space_group_name_H-M   'P 1'
#
loop_
_entity.id
_entity.type
_entity.pdbx_description
1 polymer ?
#
loop_
_entity_poly.entity_id
_entity_poly.type
_entity_poly.pdbx_seq_one_letter_code
_entity_poly.pdbx_strand_id
1 'polypeptide(L)'
;MAHPTSSSSASGPSSSISITSGWLDSVDAVYHLFEQPELRSRYPSLATKVKEGVQLCEEVIKELGLEHCALSFNGGKDCTVIVHMLAAVLRRLTGLTTSTEGPLVSLPSVYITCPSPFPILESFIRASQVRYNLDLVTVPGDMKDGLVEYFDGGGEAGVPPLESRREEQGQDRRREVEGRHKRGTKAIFIGTRRTDPMGDTLTPRKWTDPSWPKVERIHPILDWDYADVWEFLRCPALGHSPADASDKTMNSRQSVERNRRTTAKDEEDGYGTAGGGQEGVPYCRLYDEGFTSLGSTFNTFPNPLLQIEEGEQNVPNGHDHSSSSGSGSGSGGSTFRPAWQLKDGSSERAGRGDKSKK
;
A
#
# COMPACT_ATOMS: atom_id res chain seq x y z
N MET A 1 -5.45 -30.14 -53.29
CA MET A 1 -4.35 -29.76 -52.38
C MET A 1 -4.74 -28.44 -51.73
N ALA A 2 -5.18 -28.47 -50.47
CA ALA A 2 -5.40 -27.30 -49.64
C ALA A 2 -5.18 -27.75 -48.20
N HIS A 3 -4.17 -27.18 -47.54
CA HIS A 3 -3.82 -27.46 -46.14
C HIS A 3 -4.75 -26.67 -45.20
N PRO A 4 -5.11 -27.21 -44.02
CA PRO A 4 -5.76 -26.42 -42.98
C PRO A 4 -4.72 -25.64 -42.18
N THR A 5 -4.90 -24.32 -42.08
CA THR A 5 -4.11 -23.44 -41.21
C THR A 5 -4.64 -23.52 -39.78
N SER A 6 -3.84 -24.11 -38.89
CA SER A 6 -4.06 -24.08 -37.44
C SER A 6 -3.72 -22.69 -36.89
N SER A 7 -4.71 -21.99 -36.35
CA SER A 7 -4.51 -20.77 -35.57
C SER A 7 -3.97 -21.14 -34.18
N SER A 8 -2.66 -21.00 -33.98
CA SER A 8 -2.06 -21.09 -32.65
C SER A 8 -2.46 -19.86 -31.84
N SER A 9 -3.25 -20.07 -30.78
CA SER A 9 -3.46 -19.10 -29.72
C SER A 9 -2.12 -18.84 -29.02
N ALA A 10 -1.55 -17.67 -29.24
CA ALA A 10 -0.39 -17.20 -28.50
C ALA A 10 -0.83 -16.90 -27.06
N SER A 11 -0.59 -17.86 -26.16
CA SER A 11 -0.59 -17.63 -24.72
C SER A 11 0.55 -16.67 -24.39
N GLY A 12 0.20 -15.44 -23.99
CA GLY A 12 1.17 -14.49 -23.46
C GLY A 12 1.85 -15.04 -22.21
N PRO A 13 3.10 -14.64 -21.92
CA PRO A 13 3.81 -15.15 -20.76
C PRO A 13 3.15 -14.61 -19.48
N SER A 14 2.52 -15.49 -18.69
CA SER A 14 2.26 -15.19 -17.29
C SER A 14 3.60 -15.23 -16.56
N SER A 15 4.24 -14.08 -16.42
CA SER A 15 5.38 -13.93 -15.52
C SER A 15 4.87 -14.13 -14.10
N SER A 16 4.87 -15.37 -13.61
CA SER A 16 4.64 -15.69 -12.21
C SER A 16 5.78 -15.06 -11.42
N ILE A 17 5.54 -13.90 -10.79
CA ILE A 17 6.48 -13.33 -9.83
C ILE A 17 6.62 -14.38 -8.73
N SER A 18 7.81 -14.97 -8.63
CA SER A 18 8.14 -15.92 -7.57
C SER A 18 8.14 -15.14 -6.26
N ILE A 19 7.15 -15.40 -5.39
CA ILE A 19 7.18 -14.85 -4.04
C ILE A 19 8.41 -15.42 -3.34
N THR A 20 9.31 -14.55 -2.91
CA THR A 20 10.54 -14.96 -2.24
C THR A 20 10.23 -15.42 -0.81
N SER A 21 11.00 -16.38 -0.31
CA SER A 21 10.92 -16.81 1.10
C SER A 21 11.01 -15.64 2.07
N GLY A 22 11.89 -14.66 1.78
CA GLY A 22 12.04 -13.45 2.60
C GLY A 22 10.77 -12.61 2.70
N TRP A 23 9.91 -12.57 1.67
CA TRP A 23 8.62 -11.88 1.77
C TRP A 23 7.66 -12.58 2.73
N LEU A 24 7.62 -13.91 2.70
CA LEU A 24 6.80 -14.69 3.62
C LEU A 24 7.30 -14.53 5.07
N ASP A 25 8.61 -14.49 5.28
CA ASP A 25 9.21 -14.21 6.58
C ASP A 25 8.79 -12.83 7.12
N SER A 26 8.77 -11.80 6.26
CA SER A 26 8.30 -10.45 6.61
C SER A 26 6.83 -10.46 7.04
N VAL A 27 5.97 -11.18 6.30
CA VAL A 27 4.55 -11.34 6.65
C VAL A 27 4.38 -12.07 7.98
N ASP A 28 5.09 -13.18 8.19
CA ASP A 28 4.99 -13.96 9.44
C ASP A 28 5.54 -13.20 10.65
N ALA A 29 6.50 -12.28 10.43
CA ALA A 29 7.06 -11.42 11.47
C ALA A 29 6.05 -10.47 12.12
N VAL A 30 4.88 -10.24 11.53
CA VAL A 30 3.76 -9.52 12.16
C VAL A 30 3.42 -10.12 13.53
N TYR A 31 3.40 -11.45 13.64
CA TYR A 31 3.12 -12.11 14.92
C TYR A 31 4.34 -12.15 15.84
N HIS A 32 5.54 -12.24 15.28
CA HIS A 32 6.77 -12.18 16.06
C HIS A 32 6.84 -10.90 16.89
N LEU A 33 6.32 -9.77 16.40
CA LEU A 33 6.29 -8.50 17.13
C LEU A 33 5.69 -8.61 18.54
N PHE A 34 4.69 -9.46 18.74
CA PHE A 34 4.02 -9.60 20.05
C PHE A 34 4.15 -10.98 20.70
N GLU A 35 4.57 -12.01 19.96
CA GLU A 35 4.85 -13.35 20.47
C GLU A 35 6.30 -13.51 20.96
N GLN A 36 7.28 -12.84 20.33
CA GLN A 36 8.68 -12.92 20.75
C GLN A 36 8.98 -11.90 21.85
N PRO A 37 9.49 -12.32 23.03
CA PRO A 37 9.79 -11.43 24.14
C PRO A 37 10.76 -10.29 23.78
N GLU A 38 11.75 -10.56 22.93
CA GLU A 38 12.78 -9.62 22.53
C GLU A 38 12.18 -8.48 21.68
N LEU A 39 11.34 -8.81 20.70
CA LEU A 39 10.66 -7.82 19.86
C LEU A 39 9.60 -7.05 20.64
N ARG A 40 8.84 -7.74 21.51
CA ARG A 40 7.85 -7.09 22.35
C ARG A 40 8.48 -6.09 23.33
N SER A 41 9.66 -6.41 23.86
CA SER A 41 10.42 -5.49 24.73
C SER A 41 10.96 -4.29 23.94
N ARG A 42 11.38 -4.52 22.69
CA ARG A 42 11.92 -3.47 21.81
C ARG A 42 10.85 -2.52 21.25
N TYR A 43 9.65 -3.03 20.96
CA TYR A 43 8.55 -2.28 20.35
C TYR A 43 7.23 -2.45 21.14
N PRO A 44 7.17 -2.04 22.43
CA PRO A 44 6.07 -2.41 23.31
C PRO A 44 4.71 -1.82 22.91
N SER A 45 4.69 -0.55 22.44
CA SER A 45 3.47 0.10 21.97
C SER A 45 2.97 -0.57 20.68
N LEU A 46 3.85 -0.66 19.68
CA LEU A 46 3.55 -1.29 18.40
C LEU A 46 3.10 -2.74 18.56
N ALA A 47 3.79 -3.55 19.38
CA ALA A 47 3.43 -4.94 19.63
C ALA A 47 2.01 -5.07 20.19
N THR A 48 1.60 -4.18 21.10
CA THR A 48 0.25 -4.18 21.68
C THR A 48 -0.79 -3.85 20.61
N LYS A 49 -0.57 -2.78 19.84
CA LYS A 49 -1.46 -2.32 18.77
C LYS A 49 -1.60 -3.32 17.62
N VAL A 50 -0.49 -3.94 17.21
CA VAL A 50 -0.47 -5.01 16.20
C VAL A 50 -1.25 -6.22 16.69
N LYS A 51 -1.04 -6.64 17.94
CA LYS A 51 -1.79 -7.75 18.53
C LYS A 51 -3.30 -7.50 18.50
N GLU A 52 -3.74 -6.33 18.93
CA GLU A 52 -5.17 -5.95 18.93
C GLU A 52 -5.76 -5.97 17.51
N GLY A 53 -5.08 -5.37 16.54
CA GLY A 53 -5.53 -5.35 15.15
C GLY A 53 -5.58 -6.75 14.51
N VAL A 54 -4.56 -7.58 14.77
CA VAL A 54 -4.49 -8.98 14.33
C VAL A 54 -5.62 -9.81 14.95
N GLN A 55 -5.86 -9.67 16.27
CA GLN A 55 -6.93 -10.39 16.96
C GLN A 55 -8.31 -10.03 16.39
N LEU A 56 -8.57 -8.74 16.14
CA LEU A 56 -9.83 -8.32 15.49
C LEU A 56 -9.99 -8.95 14.11
N CYS A 57 -8.92 -8.98 13.30
CA CYS A 57 -8.95 -9.60 11.98
C CYS A 57 -9.22 -11.11 12.06
N GLU A 58 -8.56 -11.81 12.99
CA GLU A 58 -8.78 -13.24 13.22
C GLU A 58 -10.21 -13.53 13.65
N GLU A 59 -10.76 -12.77 14.60
CA GLU A 59 -12.12 -12.94 15.11
C GLU A 59 -13.14 -12.82 13.99
N VAL A 60 -13.05 -11.76 13.17
CA VAL A 60 -13.97 -11.53 12.05
C VAL A 60 -13.87 -12.64 11.01
N ILE A 61 -12.65 -13.05 10.64
CA ILE A 61 -12.45 -14.10 9.62
C ILE A 61 -12.93 -15.47 10.14
N LYS A 62 -12.69 -15.80 11.41
CA LYS A 62 -13.20 -17.04 12.03
C LYS A 62 -14.72 -17.05 12.13
N GLU A 63 -15.33 -15.90 12.43
CA GLU A 63 -16.78 -15.75 12.57
C GLU A 63 -17.50 -15.83 11.23
N LEU A 64 -17.01 -15.12 10.21
CA LEU A 64 -17.71 -14.93 8.95
C LEU A 64 -17.26 -15.84 7.83
N GLY A 65 -16.01 -16.32 7.85
CA GLY A 65 -15.35 -16.93 6.69
C GLY A 65 -14.69 -15.87 5.78
N LEU A 66 -13.56 -16.22 5.17
CA LEU A 66 -12.81 -15.32 4.28
C LEU A 66 -13.64 -14.94 3.03
N GLU A 67 -14.43 -15.86 2.50
CA GLU A 67 -15.32 -15.67 1.36
C GLU A 67 -16.40 -14.60 1.59
N HIS A 68 -16.63 -14.25 2.85
CA HIS A 68 -17.57 -13.22 3.28
C HIS A 68 -16.88 -11.92 3.69
N CYS A 69 -15.56 -11.82 3.57
CA CYS A 69 -14.78 -10.63 3.90
C CYS A 69 -14.19 -9.99 2.64
N ALA A 70 -13.96 -8.68 2.68
CA ALA A 70 -13.19 -7.98 1.66
C ALA A 70 -12.29 -6.90 2.29
N LEU A 71 -11.23 -6.51 1.59
CA LEU A 71 -10.38 -5.37 1.95
C LEU A 71 -10.67 -4.16 1.05
N SER A 72 -10.91 -3.00 1.63
CA SER A 72 -10.86 -1.73 0.87
C SER A 72 -9.41 -1.29 0.71
N PHE A 73 -8.80 -1.52 -0.45
CA PHE A 73 -7.38 -1.27 -0.71
C PHE A 73 -7.19 -0.15 -1.74
N ASN A 74 -6.62 0.98 -1.30
CA ASN A 74 -6.36 2.15 -2.16
C ASN A 74 -4.87 2.47 -2.34
N GLY A 75 -3.98 1.56 -1.92
CA GLY A 75 -2.52 1.74 -1.96
C GLY A 75 -1.94 2.75 -0.98
N GLY A 76 -2.76 3.36 -0.12
CA GLY A 76 -2.30 4.27 0.93
C GLY A 76 -1.58 3.53 2.06
N LYS A 77 -0.86 4.29 2.89
CA LYS A 77 -0.10 3.76 4.04
C LYS A 77 -0.98 2.94 5.00
N ASP A 78 -2.20 3.40 5.28
CA ASP A 78 -3.07 2.82 6.30
C ASP A 78 -3.62 1.45 5.87
N CYS A 79 -4.11 1.32 4.62
CA CYS A 79 -4.53 0.02 4.10
C CYS A 79 -3.33 -0.90 3.80
N THR A 80 -2.12 -0.37 3.63
CA THR A 80 -0.88 -1.16 3.49
C THR A 80 -0.53 -1.87 4.80
N VAL A 81 -0.71 -1.20 5.95
CA VAL A 81 -0.60 -1.86 7.27
C VAL A 81 -1.61 -3.00 7.38
N ILE A 82 -2.89 -2.73 7.05
CA ILE A 82 -3.97 -3.72 7.15
C ILE A 82 -3.72 -4.93 6.25
N VAL A 83 -3.37 -4.73 4.97
CA VAL A 83 -3.15 -5.86 4.05
C VAL A 83 -2.00 -6.75 4.50
N HIS A 84 -0.95 -6.17 5.09
CA HIS A 84 0.17 -6.92 5.63
C HIS A 84 -0.22 -7.74 6.88
N MET A 85 -1.02 -7.16 7.80
CA MET A 85 -1.57 -7.90 8.93
C MET A 85 -2.54 -9.00 8.48
N LEU A 86 -3.44 -8.72 7.51
CA LEU A 86 -4.37 -9.71 6.98
C LEU A 86 -3.65 -10.87 6.30
N ALA A 87 -2.58 -10.61 5.54
CA ALA A 87 -1.77 -11.66 4.95
C ALA A 87 -1.19 -12.60 6.02
N ALA A 88 -0.69 -12.05 7.12
CA ALA A 88 -0.17 -12.83 8.25
C ALA A 88 -1.26 -13.65 8.94
N VAL A 89 -2.42 -13.03 9.18
CA VAL A 89 -3.60 -13.68 9.76
C VAL A 89 -4.02 -14.86 8.89
N LEU A 90 -4.17 -14.66 7.59
CA LEU A 90 -4.57 -15.71 6.67
C LEU A 90 -3.59 -16.87 6.65
N ARG A 91 -2.27 -16.59 6.59
CA ARG A 91 -1.25 -17.64 6.69
C ARG A 91 -1.37 -18.45 7.97
N ARG A 92 -1.61 -17.79 9.12
CA ARG A 92 -1.79 -18.48 10.40
C ARG A 92 -3.04 -19.34 10.42
N LEU A 93 -4.18 -18.82 9.97
CA LEU A 93 -5.46 -19.52 9.97
C LEU A 93 -5.49 -20.71 8.99
N THR A 94 -4.73 -20.65 7.90
CA THR A 94 -4.62 -21.77 6.94
C THR A 94 -3.47 -22.73 7.26
N GLY A 95 -2.73 -22.52 8.35
CA GLY A 95 -1.58 -23.36 8.73
C GLY A 95 -0.40 -23.28 7.76
N LEU A 96 -0.29 -22.20 6.98
CA LEU A 96 0.74 -22.01 5.96
C LEU A 96 2.02 -21.36 6.50
N THR A 97 2.11 -21.06 7.80
CA THR A 97 3.31 -20.46 8.43
C THR A 97 4.55 -21.36 8.33
N THR A 98 4.38 -22.66 8.10
CA THR A 98 5.49 -23.60 7.85
C THR A 98 5.88 -23.68 6.38
N SER A 99 5.07 -23.13 5.47
CA SER A 99 5.36 -23.08 4.04
C SER A 99 6.18 -21.85 3.70
N THR A 100 7.37 -22.08 3.15
CA THR A 100 8.29 -21.04 2.66
C THR A 100 8.14 -20.76 1.17
N GLU A 101 7.16 -21.40 0.51
CA GLU A 101 6.91 -21.30 -0.92
C GLU A 101 5.41 -21.14 -1.21
N GLY A 102 5.11 -20.63 -2.40
CA GLY A 102 3.76 -20.46 -2.92
C GLY A 102 3.16 -19.07 -2.69
N PRO A 103 2.03 -18.77 -3.37
CA PRO A 103 1.35 -17.50 -3.19
C PRO A 103 0.73 -17.39 -1.80
N LEU A 104 0.54 -16.16 -1.34
CA LEU A 104 -0.33 -15.89 -0.18
C LEU A 104 -1.77 -16.33 -0.46
N VAL A 105 -2.56 -16.53 0.59
CA VAL A 105 -4.00 -16.80 0.45
C VAL A 105 -4.66 -15.63 -0.27
N SER A 106 -5.45 -15.93 -1.30
CA SER A 106 -6.12 -14.89 -2.09
C SER A 106 -7.08 -14.07 -1.23
N LEU A 107 -6.96 -12.74 -1.26
CA LEU A 107 -7.77 -11.83 -0.45
C LEU A 107 -8.72 -11.00 -1.33
N PRO A 108 -10.05 -11.20 -1.24
CA PRO A 108 -11.03 -10.35 -1.93
C PRO A 108 -10.81 -8.89 -1.55
N SER A 109 -10.64 -8.04 -2.56
CA SER A 109 -10.26 -6.65 -2.35
C SER A 109 -10.99 -5.74 -3.33
N VAL A 110 -11.30 -4.52 -2.89
CA VAL A 110 -11.91 -3.48 -3.73
C VAL A 110 -11.05 -2.23 -3.74
N TYR A 111 -10.80 -1.69 -4.93
CA TYR A 111 -10.19 -0.39 -5.16
C TYR A 111 -11.22 0.55 -5.80
N ILE A 112 -11.79 1.45 -5.00
CA ILE A 112 -12.65 2.50 -5.53
C ILE A 112 -11.78 3.69 -5.93
N THR A 113 -11.73 3.99 -7.23
CA THR A 113 -10.79 4.99 -7.76
C THR A 113 -11.27 6.41 -7.45
N CYS A 114 -10.35 7.28 -7.04
CA CYS A 114 -10.62 8.72 -7.04
C CYS A 114 -10.48 9.32 -8.45
N PRO A 115 -11.07 10.50 -8.73
CA PRO A 115 -10.83 11.20 -9.98
C PRO A 115 -9.35 11.52 -10.15
N SER A 116 -8.78 11.22 -11.32
CA SER A 116 -7.35 11.44 -11.63
C SER A 116 -6.39 10.91 -10.54
N PRO A 117 -6.29 9.58 -10.38
CA PRO A 117 -5.37 8.98 -9.42
C PRO A 117 -3.91 9.19 -9.86
N PHE A 118 -2.98 9.15 -8.91
CA PHE A 118 -1.55 9.22 -9.23
C PHE A 118 -1.10 7.94 -9.94
N PRO A 119 -0.44 8.02 -11.12
CA PRO A 119 0.08 6.82 -11.81
C PRO A 119 1.06 6.01 -10.96
N ILE A 120 1.85 6.69 -10.11
CA ILE A 120 2.77 6.05 -9.17
C ILE A 120 2.01 5.24 -8.11
N LEU A 121 0.90 5.78 -7.59
CA LEU A 121 0.04 5.07 -6.63
C LEU A 121 -0.59 3.84 -7.27
N GLU A 122 -1.11 3.95 -8.48
CA GLU A 122 -1.72 2.80 -9.18
C GLU A 122 -0.69 1.73 -9.55
N SER A 123 0.54 2.13 -9.86
CA SER A 123 1.63 1.17 -10.06
C SER A 123 1.98 0.45 -8.77
N PHE A 124 1.99 1.15 -7.63
CA PHE A 124 2.12 0.52 -6.31
C PHE A 124 0.95 -0.44 -6.03
N ILE A 125 -0.31 -0.06 -6.32
CA ILE A 125 -1.47 -0.95 -6.15
C ILE A 125 -1.32 -2.23 -6.98
N ARG A 126 -0.87 -2.14 -8.24
CA ARG A 126 -0.60 -3.32 -9.08
C ARG A 126 0.49 -4.21 -8.50
N ALA A 127 1.59 -3.62 -8.03
CA ALA A 127 2.65 -4.38 -7.37
C ALA A 127 2.13 -5.08 -6.09
N SER A 128 1.35 -4.37 -5.26
CA SER A 128 0.71 -4.92 -4.07
C SER A 128 -0.29 -6.02 -4.39
N GLN A 129 -1.05 -5.90 -5.49
CA GLN A 129 -2.00 -6.93 -5.93
C GLN A 129 -1.28 -8.27 -6.13
N VAL A 130 -0.13 -8.26 -6.82
CA VAL A 130 0.66 -9.47 -7.01
C VAL A 130 1.29 -9.93 -5.69
N ARG A 131 1.93 -9.01 -4.97
CA ARG A 131 2.69 -9.31 -3.75
C ARG A 131 1.82 -9.92 -2.64
N TYR A 132 0.59 -9.44 -2.48
CA TYR A 132 -0.36 -9.91 -1.47
C TYR A 132 -1.39 -10.92 -2.02
N ASN A 133 -1.29 -11.31 -3.29
CA ASN A 133 -2.28 -12.14 -3.98
C ASN A 133 -3.72 -11.61 -3.81
N LEU A 134 -3.94 -10.34 -4.16
CA LEU A 134 -5.26 -9.71 -4.02
C LEU A 134 -6.16 -10.09 -5.21
N ASP A 135 -7.36 -10.60 -4.89
CA ASP A 135 -8.47 -10.63 -5.84
C ASP A 135 -9.09 -9.23 -5.90
N LEU A 136 -8.36 -8.33 -6.57
CA LEU A 136 -8.64 -6.90 -6.59
C LEU A 136 -9.67 -6.57 -7.68
N VAL A 137 -10.77 -5.94 -7.28
CA VAL A 137 -11.76 -5.36 -8.19
C VAL A 137 -11.68 -3.84 -8.14
N THR A 138 -11.43 -3.20 -9.28
CA THR A 138 -11.45 -1.76 -9.42
C THR A 138 -12.84 -1.27 -9.81
N VAL A 139 -13.32 -0.26 -9.11
CA VAL A 139 -14.62 0.37 -9.38
C VAL A 139 -14.44 1.89 -9.47
N PRO A 140 -14.86 2.56 -10.56
CA PRO A 140 -14.82 4.01 -10.63
C PRO A 140 -15.96 4.66 -9.84
N GLY A 141 -15.75 5.91 -9.43
CA GLY A 141 -16.79 6.76 -8.85
C GLY A 141 -16.71 6.88 -7.34
N ASP A 142 -17.84 7.29 -6.78
CA ASP A 142 -17.97 7.69 -5.37
C ASP A 142 -17.97 6.45 -4.47
N MET A 143 -17.53 6.61 -3.23
CA MET A 143 -17.39 5.49 -2.29
C MET A 143 -18.67 4.67 -2.09
N LYS A 144 -19.83 5.33 -2.05
CA LYS A 144 -21.12 4.66 -1.86
C LYS A 144 -21.52 3.85 -3.09
N ASP A 145 -21.51 4.49 -4.26
CA ASP A 145 -21.94 3.87 -5.51
C ASP A 145 -20.96 2.78 -5.95
N GLY A 146 -19.66 2.99 -5.72
CA GLY A 146 -18.63 2.00 -5.96
C GLY A 146 -18.79 0.74 -5.11
N LEU A 147 -19.21 0.87 -3.84
CA LEU A 147 -19.55 -0.30 -3.01
C LEU A 147 -20.81 -1.02 -3.49
N VAL A 148 -21.84 -0.27 -3.92
CA VAL A 148 -23.04 -0.87 -4.53
C VAL A 148 -22.64 -1.72 -5.73
N GLU A 149 -21.90 -1.13 -6.67
CA GLU A 149 -21.46 -1.84 -7.88
C GLU A 149 -20.61 -3.07 -7.54
N TYR A 150 -19.65 -2.95 -6.61
CA TYR A 150 -18.84 -4.09 -6.17
C TYR A 150 -19.70 -5.23 -5.60
N PHE A 151 -20.65 -4.94 -4.71
CA PHE A 151 -21.50 -5.96 -4.09
C PHE A 151 -22.50 -6.58 -5.08
N ASP A 152 -22.97 -5.83 -6.06
CA ASP A 152 -23.79 -6.34 -7.16
C ASP A 152 -22.96 -7.12 -8.21
N GLY A 153 -21.66 -7.25 -7.98
CA GLY A 153 -20.76 -8.08 -8.75
C GLY A 153 -20.12 -7.40 -9.95
N GLY A 154 -20.20 -6.06 -10.02
CA GLY A 154 -19.53 -5.23 -11.02
C GLY A 154 -18.07 -4.91 -10.70
N GLY A 155 -17.55 -3.86 -11.35
CA GLY A 155 -16.14 -3.53 -11.40
C GLY A 155 -15.32 -4.32 -12.43
N GLU A 156 -14.06 -3.95 -12.56
CA GLU A 156 -13.06 -4.54 -13.45
C GLU A 156 -11.99 -5.27 -12.61
N ALA A 157 -11.52 -6.43 -13.06
CA ALA A 157 -10.48 -7.17 -12.35
C ALA A 157 -9.11 -6.49 -12.50
N GLY A 158 -8.39 -6.35 -11.39
CA GLY A 158 -7.11 -5.64 -11.29
C GLY A 158 -7.22 -4.13 -11.48
N VAL A 159 -6.08 -3.46 -11.65
CA VAL A 159 -6.03 -2.02 -11.96
C VAL A 159 -5.94 -1.82 -13.47
N PRO A 160 -6.90 -1.13 -14.11
CA PRO A 160 -6.89 -0.96 -15.56
C PRO A 160 -5.71 -0.09 -16.02
N PRO A 161 -5.13 -0.37 -17.21
CA PRO A 161 -4.04 0.41 -17.78
C PRO A 161 -4.34 1.91 -17.84
N LEU A 162 -3.30 2.75 -17.72
CA LEU A 162 -3.47 4.21 -17.72
C LEU A 162 -4.06 4.72 -19.06
N GLU A 163 -3.78 4.01 -20.16
CA GLU A 163 -4.17 4.38 -21.52
C GLU A 163 -5.66 4.11 -21.80
N SER A 164 -6.25 3.07 -21.20
CA SER A 164 -7.65 2.71 -21.43
C SER A 164 -8.66 3.66 -20.80
N ARG A 165 -8.21 4.65 -20.01
CA ARG A 165 -9.08 5.60 -19.31
C ARG A 165 -9.38 6.89 -20.06
N ARG A 166 -8.70 7.16 -21.18
CA ARG A 166 -8.82 8.43 -21.92
C ARG A 166 -10.10 8.55 -22.76
N GLU A 167 -10.84 7.47 -22.97
CA GLU A 167 -11.97 7.45 -23.92
C GLU A 167 -13.36 7.33 -23.26
N GLU A 168 -13.45 7.13 -21.94
CA GLU A 168 -14.72 6.77 -21.29
C GLU A 168 -15.39 7.88 -20.45
N GLN A 169 -15.08 9.16 -20.68
CA GLN A 169 -15.77 10.26 -20.01
C GLN A 169 -17.15 10.62 -20.62
N GLY A 170 -17.73 9.77 -21.48
CA GLY A 170 -18.94 10.12 -22.25
C GLY A 170 -19.96 9.02 -22.52
N GLN A 171 -19.84 7.82 -21.95
CA GLN A 171 -20.84 6.76 -22.13
C GLN A 171 -21.33 6.22 -20.79
N ASP A 172 -22.65 6.22 -20.65
CA ASP A 172 -23.42 5.66 -19.54
C ASP A 172 -22.97 4.19 -19.30
N ARG A 173 -22.10 3.99 -18.30
CA ARG A 173 -21.52 2.68 -17.90
C ARG A 173 -22.55 1.75 -17.24
N ARG A 174 -23.84 1.90 -17.52
CA ARG A 174 -24.82 0.83 -17.28
C ARG A 174 -24.63 -0.28 -18.31
N ARG A 175 -23.49 -0.96 -18.28
CA ARG A 175 -23.37 -2.28 -18.93
C ARG A 175 -24.45 -3.17 -18.33
N GLU A 176 -25.21 -3.85 -19.19
CA GLU A 176 -26.36 -4.67 -18.81
C GLU A 176 -26.06 -5.55 -17.60
N VAL A 177 -26.96 -5.47 -16.61
CA VAL A 177 -26.89 -6.08 -15.27
C VAL A 177 -27.22 -7.58 -15.32
N GLU A 178 -27.54 -8.13 -16.48
CA GLU A 178 -28.04 -9.49 -16.61
C GLU A 178 -26.90 -10.52 -16.45
N GLY A 179 -27.00 -11.34 -15.40
CA GLY A 179 -26.13 -12.51 -15.19
C GLY A 179 -24.99 -12.34 -14.19
N ARG A 180 -24.84 -11.18 -13.52
CA ARG A 180 -23.84 -11.04 -12.44
C ARG A 180 -24.35 -11.63 -11.13
N HIS A 181 -23.51 -12.46 -10.50
CA HIS A 181 -23.77 -12.96 -9.16
C HIS A 181 -23.31 -11.93 -8.12
N LYS A 182 -24.20 -11.57 -7.18
CA LYS A 182 -23.86 -10.71 -6.05
C LYS A 182 -22.72 -11.32 -5.24
N ARG A 183 -21.77 -10.49 -4.80
CA ARG A 183 -20.70 -10.93 -3.91
C ARG A 183 -21.28 -11.17 -2.53
N GLY A 184 -20.90 -12.29 -1.91
CA GLY A 184 -21.35 -12.66 -0.57
C GLY A 184 -20.71 -11.83 0.56
N THR A 185 -20.14 -10.66 0.28
CA THR A 185 -19.40 -9.87 1.27
C THR A 185 -20.32 -9.37 2.38
N LYS A 186 -19.96 -9.68 3.63
CA LYS A 186 -20.65 -9.28 4.86
C LYS A 186 -19.83 -8.27 5.67
N ALA A 187 -18.49 -8.34 5.60
CA ALA A 187 -17.58 -7.42 6.27
C ALA A 187 -16.53 -6.84 5.32
N ILE A 188 -16.15 -5.59 5.54
CA ILE A 188 -15.09 -4.91 4.80
C ILE A 188 -14.06 -4.29 5.76
N PHE A 189 -12.79 -4.62 5.58
CA PHE A 189 -11.68 -4.04 6.33
C PHE A 189 -11.30 -2.66 5.76
N ILE A 190 -11.20 -1.65 6.62
CA ILE A 190 -10.98 -0.24 6.24
C ILE A 190 -9.93 0.40 7.14
N GLY A 191 -8.97 1.10 6.51
CA GLY A 191 -7.86 1.82 7.16
C GLY A 191 -8.21 3.16 7.79
N THR A 192 -9.41 3.34 8.33
CA THR A 192 -9.79 4.57 9.04
C THR A 192 -9.27 4.56 10.48
N ARG A 193 -8.64 5.65 10.90
CA ARG A 193 -8.17 5.92 12.27
C ARG A 193 -9.06 6.97 12.95
N ARG A 194 -8.99 7.08 14.28
CA ARG A 194 -9.76 8.10 15.03
C ARG A 194 -9.48 9.53 14.60
N THR A 195 -8.26 9.80 14.16
CA THR A 195 -7.81 11.13 13.74
C THR A 195 -8.21 11.48 12.31
N ASP A 196 -8.79 10.54 11.56
CA ASP A 196 -9.33 10.80 10.22
C ASP A 196 -10.70 11.50 10.31
N PRO A 197 -11.13 12.20 9.24
CA PRO A 197 -12.47 12.78 9.19
C PRO A 197 -13.55 11.74 9.48
N MET A 198 -14.45 12.05 10.43
CA MET A 198 -15.54 11.17 10.90
C MET A 198 -15.07 9.91 11.68
N GLY A 199 -13.81 9.84 12.10
CA GLY A 199 -13.22 8.70 12.80
C GLY A 199 -13.47 8.64 14.31
N ASP A 200 -13.75 9.77 14.94
CA ASP A 200 -13.83 9.95 16.40
C ASP A 200 -14.90 9.07 17.09
N THR A 201 -16.05 8.90 16.44
CA THR A 201 -17.22 8.13 16.93
C THR A 201 -17.27 6.70 16.40
N LEU A 202 -16.20 6.22 15.75
CA LEU A 202 -16.13 4.85 15.27
C LEU A 202 -15.80 3.87 16.40
N THR A 203 -16.29 2.66 16.22
CA THR A 203 -15.98 1.46 17.00
C THR A 203 -15.20 0.49 16.10
N PRO A 204 -14.42 -0.46 16.65
CA PRO A 204 -13.64 -1.41 15.85
C PRO A 204 -14.46 -2.19 14.81
N ARG A 205 -15.73 -2.46 15.15
CA ARG A 205 -16.75 -3.01 14.23
C ARG A 205 -17.93 -2.06 14.17
N LYS A 206 -18.38 -1.68 12.97
CA LYS A 206 -19.53 -0.78 12.80
C LYS A 206 -20.26 -1.07 11.49
N TRP A 207 -21.55 -1.37 11.57
CA TRP A 207 -22.41 -1.43 10.39
C TRP A 207 -22.43 -0.08 9.65
N THR A 208 -22.56 -0.15 8.34
CA THR A 208 -22.86 1.03 7.52
C THR A 208 -24.19 1.67 7.92
N ASP A 209 -24.30 2.98 7.67
CA ASP A 209 -25.55 3.71 7.91
C ASP A 209 -26.67 3.19 6.99
N PRO A 210 -27.96 3.36 7.34
CA PRO A 210 -29.07 2.76 6.59
C PRO A 210 -29.14 3.14 5.10
N SER A 211 -28.56 4.28 4.70
CA SER A 211 -28.54 4.72 3.31
C SER A 211 -27.44 4.07 2.48
N TRP A 212 -26.50 3.36 3.08
CA TRP A 212 -25.37 2.68 2.45
C TRP A 212 -25.67 1.19 2.24
N PRO A 213 -24.93 0.50 1.35
CA PRO A 213 -25.01 -0.95 1.25
C PRO A 213 -24.75 -1.60 2.61
N LYS A 214 -25.52 -2.62 2.96
CA LYS A 214 -25.44 -3.27 4.28
C LYS A 214 -24.17 -4.13 4.37
N VAL A 215 -23.15 -3.60 5.04
CA VAL A 215 -21.88 -4.29 5.29
C VAL A 215 -21.35 -3.83 6.65
N GLU A 216 -20.67 -4.72 7.36
CA GLU A 216 -19.97 -4.38 8.58
C GLU A 216 -18.58 -3.82 8.24
N ARG A 217 -18.28 -2.62 8.73
CA ARG A 217 -16.96 -2.01 8.59
C ARG A 217 -16.08 -2.44 9.75
N ILE A 218 -14.90 -2.94 9.43
CA ILE A 218 -13.91 -3.41 10.39
C ILE A 218 -12.71 -2.47 10.35
N HIS A 219 -12.29 -1.99 11.51
CA HIS A 219 -11.25 -0.96 11.66
C HIS A 219 -10.07 -1.46 12.53
N PRO A 220 -9.17 -2.32 11.99
CA PRO A 220 -8.09 -2.95 12.77
C PRO A 220 -7.06 -1.98 13.36
N ILE A 221 -6.96 -0.78 12.80
CA ILE A 221 -6.00 0.23 13.21
C ILE A 221 -6.69 1.49 13.78
N LEU A 222 -7.95 1.36 14.24
CA LEU A 222 -8.76 2.52 14.62
C LEU A 222 -8.05 3.46 15.62
N ASP A 223 -7.39 2.86 16.62
CA ASP A 223 -6.70 3.57 17.71
C ASP A 223 -5.21 3.84 17.41
N TRP A 224 -4.79 3.72 16.15
CA TRP A 224 -3.44 4.07 15.71
C TRP A 224 -3.35 5.55 15.36
N ASP A 225 -2.24 6.19 15.72
CA ASP A 225 -1.93 7.55 15.28
C ASP A 225 -1.06 7.55 14.01
N TYR A 226 -0.53 8.72 13.64
CA TYR A 226 0.34 8.84 12.47
C TYR A 226 1.71 8.17 12.67
N ALA A 227 2.27 8.24 13.86
CA ALA A 227 3.57 7.67 14.18
C ALA A 227 3.49 6.14 14.20
N ASP A 228 2.44 5.56 14.78
CA ASP A 228 2.21 4.11 14.82
C ASP A 228 2.23 3.48 13.41
N VAL A 229 1.58 4.14 12.43
CA VAL A 229 1.55 3.68 11.04
C VAL A 229 2.96 3.61 10.45
N TRP A 230 3.77 4.65 10.67
CA TRP A 230 5.14 4.66 10.17
C TRP A 230 6.08 3.77 10.97
N GLU A 231 5.87 3.61 12.28
CA GLU A 231 6.62 2.67 13.12
C GLU A 231 6.42 1.25 12.61
N PHE A 232 5.19 0.87 12.24
CA PHE A 232 4.93 -0.43 11.60
C PHE A 232 5.57 -0.53 10.22
N LEU A 233 5.26 0.38 9.30
CA LEU A 233 5.73 0.29 7.91
C LEU A 233 7.25 0.32 7.80
N ARG A 234 7.94 0.97 8.74
CA ARG A 234 9.40 1.04 8.79
C ARG A 234 10.01 0.15 9.87
N CYS A 235 9.25 -0.78 10.45
CA CYS A 235 9.77 -1.68 11.47
C CYS A 235 10.82 -2.61 10.84
N PRO A 236 12.09 -2.60 11.30
CA PRO A 236 13.11 -3.48 10.73
C PRO A 236 12.81 -4.98 10.89
N ALA A 237 11.99 -5.34 11.88
CA ALA A 237 11.55 -6.73 12.07
C ALA A 237 10.60 -7.20 10.95
N LEU A 238 9.97 -6.28 10.23
CA LEU A 238 9.09 -6.56 9.09
C LEU A 238 9.81 -6.37 7.74
N GLY A 239 11.09 -6.02 7.73
CA GLY A 239 11.87 -5.93 6.49
C GLY A 239 12.18 -7.31 5.91
N HIS A 240 12.40 -7.37 4.59
CA HIS A 240 12.93 -8.57 3.94
C HIS A 240 14.20 -8.23 3.17
N SER A 241 15.27 -9.01 3.38
CA SER A 241 16.45 -8.92 2.51
C SER A 241 16.11 -9.64 1.20
N PRO A 242 16.44 -9.09 0.01
CA PRO A 242 16.40 -9.89 -1.21
C PRO A 242 17.32 -11.11 -1.03
N ALA A 243 16.88 -12.25 -1.57
CA ALA A 243 17.35 -13.60 -1.25
C ALA A 243 18.82 -13.94 -1.63
N ASP A 244 19.70 -12.94 -1.85
CA ASP A 244 21.11 -13.12 -2.24
C ASP A 244 22.11 -12.43 -1.27
N ALA A 245 21.78 -12.30 0.02
CA ALA A 245 22.72 -11.82 1.03
C ALA A 245 23.52 -12.97 1.68
N SER A 246 24.18 -13.79 0.87
CA SER A 246 25.12 -14.81 1.36
C SER A 246 26.54 -14.29 1.60
N ASP A 247 26.73 -12.98 1.74
CA ASP A 247 28.04 -12.40 2.05
C ASP A 247 28.01 -11.64 3.38
N LYS A 248 28.09 -12.40 4.48
CA LYS A 248 28.29 -11.85 5.83
C LYS A 248 29.75 -11.45 6.00
N THR A 249 30.17 -10.37 5.35
CA THR A 249 31.34 -9.57 5.76
C THR A 249 31.40 -8.30 4.92
N MET A 250 31.01 -7.12 5.45
CA MET A 250 31.67 -5.86 5.10
C MET A 250 31.14 -4.62 5.84
N ASN A 251 32.06 -3.70 6.07
CA ASN A 251 31.99 -2.53 6.96
C ASN A 251 30.97 -1.45 6.55
N SER A 252 30.49 -0.72 7.57
CA SER A 252 29.46 0.34 7.59
C SER A 252 29.72 1.59 6.72
N ARG A 253 30.74 1.60 5.85
CA ARG A 253 31.09 2.75 5.01
C ARG A 253 30.74 2.60 3.52
N GLN A 254 30.38 1.41 3.06
CA GLN A 254 29.98 1.16 1.65
C GLN A 254 28.46 1.12 1.43
N SER A 255 27.66 1.24 2.50
CA SER A 255 26.20 1.27 2.48
C SER A 255 25.61 2.51 1.80
N VAL A 256 26.35 3.62 1.77
CA VAL A 256 25.85 4.89 1.18
C VAL A 256 26.00 4.91 -0.35
N GLU A 257 27.07 4.30 -0.90
CA GLU A 257 27.34 4.33 -2.35
C GLU A 257 26.50 3.31 -3.13
N ARG A 258 26.07 2.22 -2.48
CA ARG A 258 25.25 1.18 -3.13
C ARG A 258 23.78 1.59 -3.34
N ASN A 259 23.27 2.56 -2.56
CA ASN A 259 21.92 3.14 -2.76
C ASN A 259 21.74 3.82 -4.13
N ARG A 260 22.82 4.08 -4.86
CA ARG A 260 22.77 4.71 -6.19
C ARG A 260 22.82 3.73 -7.36
N ARG A 261 23.04 2.42 -7.11
CA ARG A 261 23.23 1.39 -8.15
C ARG A 261 22.19 0.27 -8.15
N THR A 262 21.27 0.21 -7.19
CA THR A 262 20.21 -0.82 -7.11
C THR A 262 18.94 -0.52 -7.92
N THR A 263 18.85 0.66 -8.55
CA THR A 263 17.60 1.16 -9.17
C THR A 263 17.09 0.34 -10.36
N ALA A 264 17.96 -0.28 -11.17
CA ALA A 264 17.53 -0.90 -12.42
C ALA A 264 16.75 -2.22 -12.21
N LYS A 265 17.10 -3.00 -11.19
CA LYS A 265 16.45 -4.29 -10.90
C LYS A 265 15.14 -4.10 -10.13
N ASP A 266 15.12 -3.13 -9.20
CA ASP A 266 13.90 -2.74 -8.48
C ASP A 266 12.85 -2.12 -9.42
N GLU A 267 13.27 -1.38 -10.45
CA GLU A 267 12.37 -0.88 -11.51
C GLU A 267 11.76 -2.01 -12.36
N GLU A 268 12.53 -3.07 -12.63
CA GLU A 268 12.11 -4.23 -13.42
C GLU A 268 11.15 -5.16 -12.63
N ASP A 269 11.34 -5.29 -11.30
CA ASP A 269 10.52 -6.11 -10.39
C ASP A 269 9.32 -5.34 -9.77
N GLY A 270 9.09 -4.08 -10.17
CA GLY A 270 7.99 -3.25 -9.66
C GLY A 270 8.23 -2.62 -8.27
N TYR A 271 9.41 -2.82 -7.69
CA TYR A 271 9.86 -2.22 -6.43
C TYR A 271 10.32 -0.75 -6.54
N GLY A 272 10.61 -0.24 -7.75
CA GLY A 272 10.93 1.18 -7.99
C GLY A 272 9.78 2.17 -7.71
N THR A 273 8.61 1.63 -7.36
CA THR A 273 7.40 2.36 -6.95
C THR A 273 7.14 2.33 -5.44
N ALA A 274 7.98 1.62 -4.69
CA ALA A 274 7.86 1.48 -3.25
C ALA A 274 9.07 2.10 -2.50
N GLY A 275 8.78 2.84 -1.43
CA GLY A 275 9.76 3.20 -0.40
C GLY A 275 9.94 2.08 0.62
N GLY A 276 11.07 2.09 1.34
CA GLY A 276 11.29 1.25 2.54
C GLY A 276 11.52 -0.25 2.32
N GLY A 277 11.59 -0.76 1.09
CA GLY A 277 11.60 -2.20 0.79
C GLY A 277 12.73 -3.05 1.38
N GLN A 278 13.82 -2.45 1.86
CA GLN A 278 14.89 -3.18 2.59
C GLN A 278 14.86 -2.98 4.11
N GLU A 279 14.07 -2.03 4.61
CA GLU A 279 14.06 -1.61 6.03
C GLU A 279 12.71 -1.87 6.72
N GLY A 280 11.69 -2.33 5.99
CA GLY A 280 10.35 -2.59 6.51
C GLY A 280 9.36 -3.08 5.44
N VAL A 281 8.08 -2.79 5.66
CA VAL A 281 6.99 -3.11 4.73
C VAL A 281 6.98 -2.10 3.58
N PRO A 282 7.01 -2.53 2.30
CA PRO A 282 7.06 -1.57 1.20
C PRO A 282 5.77 -0.74 1.10
N TYR A 283 5.90 0.57 0.96
CA TYR A 283 4.81 1.55 0.84
C TYR A 283 4.98 2.43 -0.40
N CYS A 284 3.93 3.12 -0.87
CA CYS A 284 4.02 3.96 -2.06
C CYS A 284 5.10 5.05 -1.97
N ARG A 285 6.01 5.13 -2.95
CA ARG A 285 7.15 6.09 -2.94
C ARG A 285 6.76 7.57 -2.91
N LEU A 286 5.51 7.93 -3.22
CA LEU A 286 5.04 9.32 -3.04
C LEU A 286 5.23 9.81 -1.60
N TYR A 287 5.19 8.89 -0.63
CA TYR A 287 5.49 9.23 0.75
C TYR A 287 6.95 9.68 0.95
N ASP A 288 7.91 9.15 0.20
CA ASP A 288 9.30 9.64 0.25
C ASP A 288 9.47 11.01 -0.41
N GLU A 289 8.56 11.36 -1.33
CA GLU A 289 8.49 12.67 -2.01
C GLU A 289 7.75 13.74 -1.17
N GLY A 290 7.49 13.45 0.12
CA GLY A 290 6.92 14.39 1.09
C GLY A 290 5.39 14.47 1.11
N PHE A 291 4.69 13.62 0.37
CA PHE A 291 3.23 13.51 0.50
C PHE A 291 2.89 12.78 1.80
N THR A 292 1.96 13.28 2.61
CA THR A 292 1.56 12.64 3.88
C THR A 292 0.14 12.06 3.81
N SER A 293 -0.63 12.41 2.78
CA SER A 293 -1.99 11.93 2.54
C SER A 293 -2.27 11.90 1.03
N LEU A 294 -2.74 10.77 0.49
CA LEU A 294 -2.90 10.55 -0.97
C LEU A 294 -4.36 10.50 -1.44
N GLY A 295 -4.68 11.20 -2.53
CA GLY A 295 -6.00 11.19 -3.19
C GLY A 295 -5.82 11.66 -4.62
N SER A 296 -6.63 12.59 -5.10
CA SER A 296 -6.56 13.03 -6.50
C SER A 296 -5.34 13.92 -6.80
N THR A 297 -4.80 13.80 -8.00
CA THR A 297 -3.61 14.59 -8.44
C THR A 297 -3.82 16.10 -8.38
N PHE A 298 -5.05 16.57 -8.55
CA PHE A 298 -5.37 18.01 -8.56
C PHE A 298 -5.60 18.62 -7.17
N ASN A 299 -5.78 17.81 -6.12
CA ASN A 299 -6.08 18.29 -4.76
C ASN A 299 -5.10 17.79 -3.69
N THR A 300 -3.97 17.24 -4.14
CA THR A 300 -2.98 16.59 -3.29
C THR A 300 -1.60 17.09 -3.63
N PHE A 301 -0.88 17.62 -2.63
CA PHE A 301 0.46 18.18 -2.76
C PHE A 301 1.36 17.65 -1.63
N PRO A 302 2.70 17.72 -1.78
CA PRO A 302 3.61 17.47 -0.68
C PRO A 302 3.26 18.33 0.54
N ASN A 303 3.49 17.79 1.73
CA ASN A 303 3.19 18.49 2.96
C ASN A 303 4.13 19.69 3.12
N PRO A 304 3.62 20.92 3.24
CA PRO A 304 4.46 22.11 3.35
C PRO A 304 5.39 22.09 4.57
N LEU A 305 5.02 21.39 5.65
CA LEU A 305 5.87 21.25 6.85
C LEU A 305 7.09 20.35 6.63
N LEU A 306 7.14 19.65 5.51
CA LEU A 306 8.27 18.81 5.10
C LEU A 306 9.18 19.51 4.09
N GLN A 307 8.88 20.74 3.68
CA GLN A 307 9.73 21.49 2.75
C GLN A 307 11.11 21.73 3.38
N ILE A 308 12.16 21.52 2.59
CA ILE A 308 13.55 21.84 2.95
C ILE A 308 13.84 23.25 2.44
N GLU A 309 14.19 24.16 3.35
CA GLU A 309 14.58 25.52 2.98
C GLU A 309 15.98 25.50 2.34
N GLU A 310 16.19 26.31 1.28
CA GLU A 310 17.52 26.52 0.69
C GLU A 310 18.42 27.21 1.71
N GLY A 311 19.08 26.43 2.56
CA GLY A 311 19.91 26.91 3.67
C GLY A 311 20.25 25.86 4.74
N GLU A 312 19.49 24.76 4.83
CA GLU A 312 19.76 23.66 5.79
C GLU A 312 20.82 22.64 5.27
N GLN A 313 21.77 23.06 4.43
CA GLN A 313 23.02 22.31 4.21
C GLN A 313 24.08 22.81 5.19
N ASN A 314 23.99 22.39 6.46
CA ASN A 314 25.10 22.56 7.41
C ASN A 314 25.23 21.34 8.33
N VAL A 315 26.03 20.38 7.87
CA VAL A 315 26.90 19.60 8.75
C VAL A 315 28.31 19.61 8.11
N PRO A 316 29.37 19.98 8.85
CA PRO A 316 30.68 20.24 8.27
C PRO A 316 31.42 18.93 7.98
N ASN A 317 31.91 18.76 6.75
CA ASN A 317 33.09 17.95 6.50
C ASN A 317 33.97 18.73 5.52
N GLY A 318 35.21 18.99 5.95
CA GLY A 318 36.14 19.89 5.29
C GLY A 318 36.76 19.35 4.00
N HIS A 319 37.30 20.33 3.25
CA HIS A 319 38.26 20.24 2.14
C HIS A 319 37.78 19.50 0.87
N ASP A 320 37.90 20.01 -0.36
CA ASP A 320 38.72 21.10 -0.89
C ASP A 320 38.11 21.65 -2.21
N HIS A 321 38.55 22.86 -2.58
CA HIS A 321 38.24 23.59 -3.80
C HIS A 321 38.47 22.81 -5.11
N SER A 322 37.53 22.89 -6.05
CA SER A 322 37.85 23.39 -7.41
C SER A 322 36.58 23.87 -8.14
N SER A 323 36.68 25.09 -8.64
CA SER A 323 35.68 25.83 -9.40
C SER A 323 35.58 25.32 -10.84
N SER A 324 34.37 24.98 -11.28
CA SER A 324 34.01 25.05 -12.70
C SER A 324 32.58 25.53 -12.86
N SER A 325 32.47 26.75 -13.35
CA SER A 325 31.27 27.47 -13.74
C SER A 325 30.61 26.79 -14.94
N GLY A 326 29.40 26.27 -14.72
CA GLY A 326 28.47 25.83 -15.76
C GLY A 326 27.10 26.45 -15.52
N SER A 327 26.75 27.44 -16.35
CA SER A 327 25.43 28.06 -16.37
C SER A 327 24.38 27.05 -16.81
N GLY A 328 23.61 26.53 -15.85
CA GLY A 328 22.41 25.73 -16.09
C GLY A 328 21.22 26.42 -15.45
N SER A 329 20.26 26.85 -16.27
CA SER A 329 18.95 27.34 -15.85
C SER A 329 18.16 26.22 -15.17
N GLY A 330 18.39 26.00 -13.87
CA GLY A 330 17.66 25.05 -13.04
C GLY A 330 16.38 25.68 -12.51
N SER A 331 15.22 25.14 -12.91
CA SER A 331 13.96 25.36 -12.21
C SER A 331 14.13 24.93 -10.76
N GLY A 332 14.21 25.88 -9.83
CA GLY A 332 14.31 25.64 -8.39
C GLY A 332 13.08 24.90 -7.86
N GLY A 333 13.12 23.57 -7.94
CA GLY A 333 12.11 22.71 -7.32
C GLY A 333 12.43 22.56 -5.84
N SER A 334 11.52 23.02 -4.98
CA SER A 334 11.61 22.79 -3.53
C SER A 334 11.75 21.28 -3.25
N THR A 335 12.75 20.90 -2.46
CA THR A 335 12.93 19.50 -2.01
C THR A 335 12.10 19.28 -0.74
N PHE A 336 11.54 18.08 -0.56
CA PHE A 336 10.76 17.71 0.62
C PHE A 336 11.40 16.55 1.37
N ARG A 337 11.29 16.59 2.70
CA ARG A 337 11.55 15.46 3.60
C ARG A 337 10.47 14.39 3.40
N PRO A 338 10.78 13.10 3.65
CA PRO A 338 9.81 12.02 3.52
C PRO A 338 8.72 12.08 4.62
N ALA A 339 7.57 11.47 4.34
CA ALA A 339 6.34 11.56 5.12
C ALA A 339 6.50 11.16 6.59
N TRP A 340 7.30 10.13 6.88
CA TRP A 340 7.56 9.64 8.23
C TRP A 340 8.35 10.64 9.10
N GLN A 341 8.90 11.71 8.51
CA GLN A 341 9.54 12.81 9.25
C GLN A 341 8.54 13.90 9.69
N LEU A 342 7.25 13.77 9.37
CA LEU A 342 6.23 14.70 9.88
C LEU A 342 6.06 14.46 11.38
N LYS A 343 6.42 15.47 12.19
CA LYS A 343 6.40 15.38 13.65
C LYS A 343 5.00 15.43 14.25
N ASP A 344 4.13 16.25 13.68
CA ASP A 344 2.75 16.44 14.14
C ASP A 344 1.77 15.78 13.19
N GLY A 345 1.24 14.63 13.60
CA GLY A 345 0.25 13.87 12.85
C GLY A 345 -1.06 14.62 12.59
N SER A 346 -1.40 15.63 13.39
CA SER A 346 -2.60 16.46 13.15
C SER A 346 -2.50 17.25 11.83
N SER A 347 -1.27 17.49 11.36
CA SER A 347 -0.97 18.17 10.10
C SER A 347 -0.84 17.21 8.90
N GLU A 348 -1.22 15.94 9.05
CA GLU A 348 -1.13 14.94 7.98
C GLU A 348 -1.82 15.37 6.68
N ARG A 349 -2.92 16.13 6.78
CA ARG A 349 -3.71 16.58 5.63
C ARG A 349 -3.37 18.00 5.17
N ALA A 350 -2.29 18.60 5.66
CA ALA A 350 -1.88 19.97 5.30
C ALA A 350 -1.58 20.12 3.79
N GLY A 351 -1.22 19.03 3.10
CA GLY A 351 -1.05 18.98 1.64
C GLY A 351 -2.35 18.81 0.83
N ARG A 352 -3.53 18.80 1.46
CA ARG A 352 -4.84 18.69 0.78
C ARG A 352 -5.47 20.06 0.55
N GLY A 353 -6.13 20.23 -0.59
CA GLY A 353 -6.92 21.43 -0.89
C GLY A 353 -6.73 21.93 -2.31
N ASP A 354 -7.20 23.14 -2.57
CA ASP A 354 -7.09 23.79 -3.88
C ASP A 354 -5.89 24.75 -3.91
N LYS A 355 -5.10 24.72 -4.99
CA LYS A 355 -3.92 25.59 -5.19
C LYS A 355 -4.28 27.08 -5.17
N SER A 356 -5.54 27.40 -5.46
CA SER A 356 -6.06 28.77 -5.54
C SER A 356 -6.23 29.49 -4.18
N LYS A 357 -6.05 28.78 -3.05
CA LYS A 357 -6.33 29.29 -1.70
C LYS A 357 -5.13 29.34 -0.75
N LYS A 358 -3.91 29.20 -1.26
CA LYS A 358 -2.68 29.29 -0.44
C LYS A 358 -1.80 30.43 -0.88
#